data_AF-A0A815YH06-F1
#
_entry.id   AF-A0A815YH06-F1
#
_cell.length_a   1.000
_cell.length_b   1.000
_cell.length_c   1.000
_cell.angle_alpha   90.00
_cell.angle_beta   90.00
_cell.angle_gamma   90.00
#
_symmetry.space_group_name_H-M   'P 1'
#
loop_
_entity.id
_entity.type
_entity.pdbx_description
1 polymer ?
#
loop_
_entity_poly.entity_id
_entity_poly.type
_entity_poly.pdbx_seq_one_letter_code
_entity_poly.pdbx_strand_id
1 'polypeptide(L)'
;TSLKTIQLKLEQLASVGIRYYILCWDDSPGAGTNAQMKLQRDLIQALVNQVTNIELIGIIPSYYSLSQISSSTNIDWGKQLAILNEIPMNIRFFVTGSAINPSSIQTSDIPSLTNRKFIFFDNWIAVDTNSRVTMTWPPNRDPNIYHVAEAISGSVLNLAFPPERIIHQIYALKQRINNHYANINADLAAEYWAKIDQ
;
A
#
# COMPACT_ATOMS: atom_id res chain seq x y z
N THR A 1 -4.43 -6.80 22.75
CA THR A 1 -5.44 -7.63 22.03
C THR A 1 -5.01 -9.07 22.05
N SER A 2 -5.92 -10.03 22.22
CA SER A 2 -5.59 -11.47 22.19
C SER A 2 -5.80 -12.08 20.80
N LEU A 3 -5.12 -13.19 20.50
CA LEU A 3 -5.33 -13.95 19.26
C LEU A 3 -6.81 -14.33 19.07
N LYS A 4 -7.47 -14.82 20.14
CA LYS A 4 -8.89 -15.19 20.11
C LYS A 4 -9.79 -14.03 19.71
N THR A 5 -9.50 -12.82 20.19
CA THR A 5 -10.27 -11.62 19.82
C THR A 5 -10.13 -11.30 18.33
N ILE A 6 -8.92 -11.45 17.77
CA ILE A 6 -8.66 -11.22 16.34
C ILE A 6 -9.39 -12.27 15.51
N GLN A 7 -9.32 -13.55 15.90
CA GLN A 7 -10.00 -14.65 15.20
C GLN A 7 -11.52 -14.44 15.11
N LEU A 8 -12.17 -14.16 16.24
CA LEU A 8 -13.61 -13.89 16.27
C LEU A 8 -13.99 -12.72 15.37
N LYS A 9 -13.13 -11.68 15.29
CA LYS A 9 -13.38 -10.55 14.41
C LYS A 9 -13.25 -10.93 12.94
N LEU A 10 -12.23 -11.71 12.58
CA LEU A 10 -12.03 -12.19 11.22
C LEU A 10 -13.15 -13.13 10.76
N GLU A 11 -13.62 -14.02 11.64
CA GLU A 11 -14.79 -14.88 11.39
C GLU A 11 -16.07 -14.06 11.17
N GLN A 12 -16.27 -12.99 11.95
CA GLN A 12 -17.37 -12.06 11.74
C GLN A 12 -17.27 -11.36 10.38
N LEU A 13 -16.07 -10.94 9.94
CA LEU A 13 -15.90 -10.32 8.63
C LEU A 13 -16.15 -11.33 7.50
N ALA A 14 -15.70 -12.57 7.67
CA ALA A 14 -15.96 -13.66 6.74
C ALA A 14 -17.47 -13.93 6.59
N SER A 15 -18.24 -13.89 7.69
CA SER A 15 -19.68 -14.19 7.66
C SER A 15 -20.52 -13.15 6.90
N VAL A 16 -20.00 -11.93 6.70
CA VAL A 16 -20.61 -10.90 5.85
C VAL A 16 -20.05 -10.87 4.42
N GLY A 17 -19.29 -11.89 4.02
CA GLY A 17 -18.80 -12.08 2.66
C GLY A 17 -17.45 -11.42 2.34
N ILE A 18 -16.74 -10.88 3.34
CA ILE A 18 -15.38 -10.37 3.13
C ILE A 18 -14.43 -11.56 2.99
N ARG A 19 -13.67 -11.58 1.88
CA ARG A 19 -12.79 -12.71 1.51
C ARG A 19 -11.32 -12.49 1.86
N TYR A 20 -10.91 -11.23 1.97
CA TYR A 20 -9.50 -10.85 2.10
C TYR A 20 -9.32 -9.83 3.20
N TYR A 21 -8.18 -9.88 3.88
CA TYR A 21 -7.76 -8.85 4.84
C TYR A 21 -6.26 -8.60 4.77
N ILE A 22 -5.86 -7.46 5.35
CA ILE A 22 -4.47 -7.13 5.62
C ILE A 22 -4.28 -6.83 7.11
N LEU A 23 -3.04 -6.94 7.59
CA LEU A 23 -2.65 -6.47 8.92
C LEU A 23 -1.76 -5.24 8.79
N CYS A 24 -2.06 -4.20 9.56
CA CYS A 24 -1.40 -2.91 9.47
C CYS A 24 -0.63 -2.60 10.76
N TRP A 25 0.66 -2.31 10.63
CA TRP A 25 1.55 -1.88 11.71
C TRP A 25 2.31 -0.59 11.38
N ASP A 26 1.87 0.12 10.33
CA ASP A 26 2.28 1.50 10.06
C ASP A 26 1.95 2.40 11.26
N ASP A 27 2.84 3.35 11.51
CA ASP A 27 2.72 4.39 12.55
C ASP A 27 2.45 3.88 13.98
N SER A 28 2.61 2.58 14.23
CA SER A 28 2.50 1.97 15.55
C SER A 28 3.83 2.08 16.31
N PRO A 29 3.91 2.84 17.43
CA PRO A 29 5.14 2.99 18.19
C PRO A 29 5.71 1.63 18.62
N GLY A 30 7.02 1.44 18.40
CA GLY A 30 7.74 0.21 18.79
C GLY A 30 7.47 -1.02 17.92
N ALA A 31 6.57 -0.95 16.94
CA ALA A 31 6.27 -2.08 16.05
C ALA A 31 7.46 -2.50 15.17
N GLY A 32 8.45 -1.61 14.97
CA GLY A 32 9.70 -1.90 14.26
C GLY A 32 10.80 -2.54 15.10
N THR A 33 10.55 -2.84 16.38
CA THR A 33 11.54 -3.55 17.21
C THR A 33 11.57 -5.04 16.87
N ASN A 34 12.74 -5.68 16.97
CA ASN A 34 12.88 -7.12 16.71
C ASN A 34 11.94 -7.97 17.56
N ALA A 35 11.70 -7.59 18.82
CA ALA A 35 10.78 -8.30 19.70
C ALA A 35 9.34 -8.22 19.17
N GLN A 36 8.88 -7.05 18.74
CA GLN A 36 7.55 -6.88 18.18
C GLN A 36 7.40 -7.56 16.82
N MET A 37 8.40 -7.47 15.94
CA MET A 37 8.35 -8.15 14.64
C MET A 37 8.28 -9.68 14.77
N LYS A 38 8.92 -10.28 15.79
CA LYS A 38 8.75 -11.72 16.10
C LYS A 38 7.31 -12.03 16.50
N LEU A 39 6.71 -11.22 17.37
CA LEU A 39 5.30 -11.40 17.75
C LEU A 39 4.35 -11.22 16.57
N GLN A 40 4.62 -10.27 15.67
CA GLN A 40 3.85 -10.06 14.44
C GLN A 40 3.94 -11.28 13.51
N ARG A 41 5.15 -11.80 13.26
CA ARG A 41 5.38 -13.02 12.48
C ARG A 41 4.62 -14.21 13.08
N ASP A 42 4.72 -14.41 14.39
CA ASP A 42 4.07 -15.53 15.08
C ASP A 42 2.54 -15.40 15.05
N LEU A 43 2.02 -14.19 15.20
CA LEU A 43 0.60 -13.89 15.02
C LEU A 43 0.13 -14.22 13.60
N ILE A 44 0.86 -13.78 12.57
CA ILE A 44 0.56 -14.07 11.17
C ILE A 44 0.49 -15.59 10.95
N GLN A 45 1.50 -16.33 11.41
CA GLN A 45 1.53 -17.78 11.27
C GLN A 45 0.34 -18.45 11.96
N ALA A 46 -0.01 -17.99 13.17
CA ALA A 46 -1.18 -18.51 13.89
C ALA A 46 -2.48 -18.22 13.13
N LEU A 47 -2.66 -17.03 12.59
CA LEU A 47 -3.86 -16.64 11.84
C LEU A 47 -3.99 -17.44 10.54
N VAL A 48 -2.92 -17.57 9.76
CA VAL A 48 -2.92 -18.36 8.51
C VAL A 48 -3.29 -19.82 8.78
N ASN A 49 -2.83 -20.39 9.90
CA ASN A 49 -3.10 -21.79 10.23
C ASN A 49 -4.50 -22.01 10.82
N GLN A 50 -5.06 -21.02 11.52
CA GLN A 50 -6.28 -21.21 12.34
C GLN A 50 -7.53 -20.54 11.73
N VAL A 51 -7.37 -19.57 10.83
CA VAL A 51 -8.46 -18.82 10.21
C VAL A 51 -8.41 -19.04 8.70
N THR A 52 -9.26 -19.95 8.20
CA THR A 52 -9.24 -20.41 6.80
C THR A 52 -10.41 -19.89 5.95
N ASN A 53 -11.40 -19.26 6.58
CA ASN A 53 -12.59 -18.70 5.92
C ASN A 53 -12.39 -17.28 5.36
N ILE A 54 -11.27 -16.63 5.68
CA ILE A 54 -10.85 -15.33 5.15
C ILE A 54 -9.33 -15.31 4.99
N GLU A 55 -8.83 -14.82 3.86
CA GLU A 55 -7.41 -14.94 3.49
C GLU A 55 -6.62 -13.66 3.83
N LEU A 56 -5.46 -13.83 4.47
CA LEU A 56 -4.49 -12.76 4.67
C LEU A 56 -3.70 -12.54 3.38
N ILE A 57 -3.93 -11.42 2.69
CA ILE A 57 -3.30 -11.15 1.39
C ILE A 57 -2.04 -10.29 1.50
N GLY A 58 -1.84 -9.61 2.63
CA GLY A 58 -0.68 -8.78 2.84
C GLY A 58 -0.61 -8.09 4.20
N ILE A 59 0.50 -7.39 4.41
CA ILE A 59 0.77 -6.62 5.62
C ILE A 59 1.33 -5.24 5.25
N ILE A 60 1.05 -4.24 6.09
CA ILE A 60 1.81 -2.98 6.11
C ILE A 60 2.79 -3.09 7.29
N PRO A 61 4.10 -3.30 7.05
CA PRO A 61 5.07 -3.34 8.14
C PRO A 61 5.31 -1.94 8.70
N SER A 62 5.91 -1.86 9.88
CA SER A 62 6.28 -0.57 10.50
C SER A 62 7.32 0.23 9.69
N TYR A 63 8.27 -0.46 9.05
CA TYR A 63 9.18 0.12 8.06
C TYR A 63 8.59 -0.03 6.65
N TYR A 64 7.48 0.65 6.39
CA TYR A 64 6.80 0.64 5.08
C TYR A 64 7.42 1.64 4.08
N SER A 65 8.33 2.51 4.54
CA SER A 65 9.09 3.46 3.72
C SER A 65 10.59 3.37 4.01
N LEU A 66 11.42 3.52 2.98
CA LEU A 66 12.88 3.66 3.16
C LEU A 66 13.22 4.87 4.04
N SER A 67 12.43 5.95 3.98
CA SER A 67 12.66 7.16 4.78
C SER A 67 12.52 6.93 6.29
N GLN A 68 11.99 5.79 6.73
CA GLN A 68 11.81 5.46 8.15
C GLN A 68 13.00 4.71 8.75
N ILE A 69 13.96 4.30 7.92
CA ILE A 69 15.19 3.67 8.39
C ILE A 69 16.32 4.70 8.40
N SER A 70 17.34 4.48 9.23
CA SER A 70 18.50 5.38 9.33
C SER A 70 19.48 5.30 8.15
N SER A 71 19.21 4.44 7.16
CA SER A 71 20.05 4.22 5.97
C SER A 71 19.30 4.61 4.70
N SER A 72 20.02 4.87 3.61
CA SER A 72 19.45 5.21 2.30
C SER A 72 19.47 4.04 1.31
N THR A 73 19.75 2.80 1.76
CA THR A 73 19.80 1.64 0.87
C THR A 73 18.63 0.69 1.05
N ASN A 74 18.10 0.21 -0.06
CA ASN A 74 17.12 -0.87 -0.13
C ASN A 74 17.62 -2.19 0.48
N ILE A 75 18.93 -2.43 0.49
CA ILE A 75 19.54 -3.56 1.20
C ILE A 75 19.33 -3.45 2.72
N ASP A 76 19.61 -2.28 3.30
CA ASP A 76 19.43 -2.09 4.74
C ASP A 76 17.94 -2.08 5.12
N TRP A 77 17.09 -1.59 4.23
CA TRP A 77 15.64 -1.73 4.39
C TRP A 77 15.19 -3.19 4.43
N GLY A 78 15.73 -4.02 3.53
CA GLY A 78 15.53 -5.48 3.57
C GLY A 78 15.98 -6.10 4.90
N LYS A 79 17.13 -5.67 5.45
CA LYS A 79 17.61 -6.15 6.76
C LYS A 79 16.66 -5.81 7.90
N GLN A 80 16.06 -4.62 7.91
CA GLN A 80 15.08 -4.25 8.93
C GLN A 80 13.83 -5.13 8.88
N LEU A 81 13.46 -5.61 7.70
CA LEU A 81 12.27 -6.43 7.48
C LEU A 81 12.56 -7.95 7.49
N ALA A 82 13.79 -8.37 7.75
CA ALA A 82 14.22 -9.77 7.62
C ALA A 82 13.37 -10.74 8.47
N ILE A 83 13.04 -10.37 9.71
CA ILE A 83 12.19 -11.19 10.60
C ILE A 83 10.79 -11.38 10.02
N LEU A 84 10.20 -10.31 9.47
CA LEU A 84 8.89 -10.40 8.84
C LEU A 84 8.94 -11.17 7.52
N ASN A 85 10.09 -11.23 6.86
CA ASN A 85 10.23 -11.99 5.61
C ASN A 85 10.14 -13.52 5.82
N GLU A 86 10.14 -14.00 7.06
CA GLU A 86 9.93 -15.42 7.40
C GLU A 86 8.47 -15.87 7.29
N ILE A 87 7.51 -14.94 7.12
CA ILE A 87 6.09 -15.29 6.92
C ILE A 87 5.84 -15.89 5.52
N PRO A 88 4.72 -16.60 5.29
CA PRO A 88 4.39 -17.17 3.98
C PRO A 88 4.56 -16.19 2.81
N MET A 89 5.21 -16.64 1.72
CA MET A 89 5.61 -15.79 0.59
C MET A 89 4.44 -15.26 -0.25
N ASN A 90 3.25 -15.88 -0.15
CA ASN A 90 2.03 -15.39 -0.78
C ASN A 90 1.46 -14.12 -0.11
N ILE A 91 1.89 -13.81 1.13
CA ILE A 91 1.52 -12.58 1.84
C ILE A 91 2.38 -11.43 1.33
N ARG A 92 1.76 -10.40 0.77
CA ARG A 92 2.46 -9.27 0.15
C ARG A 92 2.86 -8.20 1.19
N PHE A 93 3.96 -7.50 0.95
CA PHE A 93 4.32 -6.33 1.74
C PHE A 93 3.84 -5.07 1.04
N PHE A 94 3.08 -4.26 1.74
CA PHE A 94 2.64 -2.96 1.28
C PHE A 94 3.67 -1.92 1.71
N VAL A 95 4.25 -1.20 0.74
CA VAL A 95 5.32 -0.22 0.97
C VAL A 95 5.05 1.06 0.19
N THR A 96 5.45 2.22 0.71
CA THR A 96 5.27 3.51 0.00
C THR A 96 6.45 3.83 -0.91
N GLY A 97 7.59 3.16 -0.71
CA GLY A 97 8.80 3.35 -1.50
C GLY A 97 9.87 4.13 -0.77
N SER A 98 10.60 4.99 -1.50
CA SER A 98 11.71 5.77 -0.94
C SER A 98 11.29 6.81 0.11
N ALA A 99 10.03 7.24 0.08
CA ALA A 99 9.44 8.19 1.02
C ALA A 99 8.00 7.79 1.39
N ILE A 100 7.49 8.33 2.50
CA ILE A 100 6.09 8.15 2.91
C ILE A 100 5.15 8.67 1.81
N ASN A 101 5.46 9.84 1.24
CA ASN A 101 4.76 10.44 0.10
C ASN A 101 5.68 10.47 -1.12
N PRO A 102 5.73 9.38 -1.92
CA PRO A 102 6.73 9.21 -2.98
C PRO A 102 6.45 10.11 -4.20
N SER A 103 7.46 10.87 -4.66
CA SER A 103 7.38 11.64 -5.91
C SER A 103 7.53 10.79 -7.18
N SER A 104 8.08 9.58 -7.05
CA SER A 104 8.22 8.56 -8.10
C SER A 104 8.09 7.17 -7.51
N ILE A 105 7.78 6.18 -8.34
CA ILE A 105 7.87 4.76 -7.96
C ILE A 105 8.75 4.07 -8.99
N GLN A 106 9.80 3.41 -8.52
CA GLN A 106 10.77 2.69 -9.33
C GLN A 106 11.04 1.30 -8.73
N THR A 107 11.65 0.43 -9.52
CA THR A 107 12.01 -0.93 -9.09
C THR A 107 13.05 -0.94 -7.96
N SER A 108 13.82 0.14 -7.82
CA SER A 108 14.75 0.35 -6.70
C SER A 108 14.06 0.79 -5.40
N ASP A 109 12.80 1.23 -5.46
CA ASP A 109 12.02 1.72 -4.31
C ASP A 109 11.33 0.59 -3.53
N ILE A 110 11.86 -0.63 -3.55
CA ILE A 110 11.40 -1.74 -2.71
C ILE A 110 12.55 -2.28 -1.87
N PRO A 111 12.29 -2.85 -0.68
CA PRO A 111 13.33 -3.47 0.12
C PRO A 111 13.89 -4.70 -0.61
N SER A 112 15.21 -4.91 -0.46
CA SER A 112 15.88 -6.07 -1.04
C SER A 112 15.57 -7.33 -0.20
N LEU A 113 14.46 -7.99 -0.51
CA LEU A 113 14.02 -9.25 0.09
C LEU A 113 13.87 -10.31 -0.99
N THR A 114 14.45 -11.49 -0.74
CA THR A 114 14.37 -12.62 -1.67
C THR A 114 12.94 -13.12 -1.81
N ASN A 115 12.45 -13.24 -3.05
CA ASN A 115 11.16 -13.82 -3.43
C ASN A 115 9.90 -13.21 -2.78
N ARG A 116 10.02 -12.05 -2.12
CA ARG A 116 8.87 -11.32 -1.57
C ARG A 116 8.18 -10.52 -2.67
N LYS A 117 6.85 -10.53 -2.65
CA LYS A 117 6.03 -9.67 -3.51
C LYS A 117 5.61 -8.42 -2.75
N PHE A 118 5.59 -7.30 -3.45
CA PHE A 118 5.28 -5.97 -2.93
C PHE A 118 4.08 -5.37 -3.62
N ILE A 119 3.32 -4.57 -2.87
CA ILE A 119 2.31 -3.67 -3.40
C ILE A 119 2.72 -2.26 -3.00
N PHE A 120 2.75 -1.33 -3.94
CA PHE A 120 2.97 0.06 -3.58
C PHE A 120 1.71 0.65 -2.95
N PHE A 121 1.82 1.12 -1.71
CA PHE A 121 0.81 1.94 -1.06
C PHE A 121 1.12 3.41 -1.37
N ASP A 122 0.47 3.97 -2.38
CA ASP A 122 0.82 5.27 -2.93
C ASP A 122 0.10 6.40 -2.18
N ASN A 123 0.84 7.16 -1.38
CA ASN A 123 0.31 8.29 -0.59
C ASN A 123 0.43 9.64 -1.30
N TRP A 124 0.70 9.70 -2.61
CA TRP A 124 0.89 10.98 -3.31
C TRP A 124 -0.27 11.99 -3.11
N ILE A 125 -1.52 11.51 -3.09
CA ILE A 125 -2.68 12.35 -2.81
C ILE A 125 -3.24 12.17 -1.41
N ALA A 126 -2.59 11.41 -0.53
CA ALA A 126 -3.00 11.29 0.85
C ALA A 126 -2.64 12.60 1.56
N VAL A 127 -3.66 13.45 1.74
CA VAL A 127 -3.53 14.71 2.48
C VAL A 127 -4.46 14.66 3.69
N ASP A 128 -4.02 13.88 4.67
CA ASP A 128 -4.67 13.80 5.98
C ASP A 128 -4.40 15.05 6.84
N THR A 129 -3.41 15.87 6.43
CA THR A 129 -2.88 17.00 7.23
C THR A 129 -2.83 18.35 6.52
N ASN A 130 -3.09 18.44 5.21
CA ASN A 130 -3.06 19.71 4.48
C ASN A 130 -4.46 20.29 4.21
N SER A 131 -4.61 21.59 4.44
CA SER A 131 -5.84 22.36 4.18
C SER A 131 -6.15 22.59 2.68
N ARG A 132 -5.30 22.09 1.76
CA ARG A 132 -5.40 22.37 0.33
C ARG A 132 -5.61 21.10 -0.48
N VAL A 133 -6.55 21.17 -1.42
CA VAL A 133 -6.78 20.16 -2.46
C VAL A 133 -5.51 20.03 -3.31
N THR A 134 -5.02 18.80 -3.49
CA THR A 134 -3.91 18.53 -4.40
C THR A 134 -4.38 18.79 -5.83
N MET A 135 -3.86 19.85 -6.44
CA MET A 135 -4.11 20.24 -7.84
C MET A 135 -2.96 19.86 -8.77
N THR A 136 -1.94 19.16 -8.24
CA THR A 136 -0.76 18.76 -9.01
C THR A 136 -1.06 17.55 -9.88
N TRP A 137 -0.24 17.35 -10.90
CA TRP A 137 -0.33 16.21 -11.79
C TRP A 137 0.00 14.90 -11.08
N PRO A 138 -0.63 13.77 -11.48
CA PRO A 138 -0.14 12.45 -11.12
C PRO A 138 1.36 12.33 -11.36
N PRO A 139 2.14 11.96 -10.31
CA PRO A 139 3.58 11.82 -10.39
C PRO A 139 3.91 10.80 -11.46
N ASN A 140 5.10 10.91 -12.04
CA ASN A 140 5.50 10.03 -13.12
C ASN A 140 5.71 8.59 -12.61
N ARG A 141 4.63 7.81 -12.53
CA ARG A 141 4.65 6.36 -12.31
C ARG A 141 4.86 5.68 -13.66
N ASP A 142 5.94 4.91 -13.81
CA ASP A 142 6.15 4.11 -15.01
C ASP A 142 5.03 3.05 -15.11
N PRO A 143 4.16 3.10 -16.13
CA PRO A 143 3.06 2.13 -16.26
C PRO A 143 3.57 0.70 -16.44
N ASN A 144 4.80 0.50 -16.92
CA ASN A 144 5.38 -0.82 -17.15
C ASN A 144 6.01 -1.43 -15.90
N ILE A 145 6.08 -0.70 -14.78
CA ILE A 145 6.78 -1.15 -13.57
C ILE A 145 6.29 -2.51 -13.07
N TYR A 146 4.99 -2.79 -13.21
CA TYR A 146 4.35 -4.05 -12.80
C TYR A 146 4.64 -5.23 -13.74
N HIS A 147 5.13 -4.96 -14.95
CA HIS A 147 5.49 -5.97 -15.95
C HIS A 147 6.99 -6.26 -15.97
N VAL A 148 7.82 -5.26 -15.65
CA VAL A 148 9.29 -5.38 -15.71
C VAL A 148 9.91 -5.90 -14.42
N ALA A 149 9.21 -5.74 -13.29
CA ALA A 149 9.69 -6.21 -12.00
C ALA A 149 8.68 -7.18 -11.38
N GLU A 150 8.98 -8.47 -11.47
CA GLU A 150 8.13 -9.52 -10.90
C GLU A 150 7.86 -9.32 -9.40
N ALA A 151 8.80 -8.69 -8.68
CA ALA A 151 8.65 -8.41 -7.26
C ALA A 151 7.48 -7.44 -6.97
N ILE A 152 7.02 -6.63 -7.92
CA ILE A 152 5.96 -5.65 -7.74
C ILE A 152 4.66 -6.22 -8.31
N SER A 153 3.69 -6.51 -7.44
CA SER A 153 2.39 -7.11 -7.80
C SER A 153 1.30 -6.09 -8.12
N GLY A 154 1.52 -4.81 -7.85
CA GLY A 154 0.54 -3.76 -8.09
C GLY A 154 0.74 -2.54 -7.20
N SER A 155 -0.27 -1.67 -7.18
CA SER A 155 -0.35 -0.52 -6.28
C SER A 155 -1.78 -0.31 -5.78
N VAL A 156 -1.89 0.35 -4.63
CA VAL A 156 -3.12 0.85 -4.03
C VAL A 156 -2.90 2.33 -3.72
N LEU A 157 -3.75 3.18 -4.28
CA LEU A 157 -3.68 4.63 -4.06
C LEU A 157 -4.43 4.98 -2.76
N ASN A 158 -3.72 5.62 -1.83
CA ASN A 158 -4.33 6.21 -0.64
C ASN A 158 -4.91 7.59 -1.01
N LEU A 159 -6.23 7.72 -0.87
CA LEU A 159 -7.00 8.83 -1.40
C LEU A 159 -7.17 9.94 -0.35
N ALA A 160 -7.19 11.21 -0.78
CA ALA A 160 -7.57 12.30 0.13
C ALA A 160 -9.04 12.23 0.54
N PHE A 161 -9.34 12.71 1.74
CA PHE A 161 -10.70 12.97 2.20
C PHE A 161 -11.06 14.48 2.12
N PRO A 162 -12.29 14.85 1.77
CA PRO A 162 -13.37 14.01 1.25
C PRO A 162 -13.23 13.67 -0.25
N PRO A 163 -13.93 12.63 -0.75
CA PRO A 163 -13.80 12.12 -2.12
C PRO A 163 -14.00 13.18 -3.23
N GLU A 164 -14.78 14.22 -2.99
CA GLU A 164 -15.02 15.29 -3.94
C GLU A 164 -13.74 16.06 -4.28
N ARG A 165 -12.76 16.07 -3.37
CA ARG A 165 -11.46 16.73 -3.56
C ARG A 165 -10.51 15.99 -4.48
N ILE A 166 -10.84 14.78 -4.92
CA ILE A 166 -9.93 13.92 -5.72
C ILE A 166 -10.54 13.46 -7.04
N ILE A 167 -11.77 13.88 -7.35
CA ILE A 167 -12.50 13.48 -8.57
C ILE A 167 -11.68 13.82 -9.83
N HIS A 168 -11.02 14.97 -9.86
CA HIS A 168 -10.13 15.36 -10.94
C HIS A 168 -8.85 14.52 -11.01
N GLN A 169 -8.35 14.06 -9.86
CA GLN A 169 -7.16 13.20 -9.80
C GLN A 169 -7.45 11.77 -10.25
N ILE A 170 -8.64 11.24 -9.93
CA ILE A 170 -9.10 9.94 -10.43
C ILE A 170 -9.24 10.00 -11.95
N TYR A 171 -9.82 11.09 -12.48
CA TYR A 171 -9.89 11.32 -13.93
C TYR A 171 -8.48 11.41 -14.56
N ALA A 172 -7.57 12.15 -13.91
CA ALA A 172 -6.20 12.29 -14.39
C ALA A 172 -5.44 10.96 -14.46
N LEU A 173 -5.64 10.09 -13.46
CA LEU A 173 -5.08 8.74 -13.46
C LEU A 173 -5.64 7.90 -14.62
N LYS A 174 -6.95 7.97 -14.90
CA LYS A 174 -7.58 7.27 -16.03
C LYS A 174 -6.97 7.69 -17.37
N GLN A 175 -6.83 8.99 -17.61
CA GLN A 175 -6.26 9.50 -18.86
C GLN A 175 -4.81 9.06 -19.05
N ARG A 176 -4.03 9.07 -17.97
CA ARG A 176 -2.64 8.60 -17.96
C ARG A 176 -2.54 7.11 -18.29
N ILE A 177 -3.41 6.26 -17.74
CA ILE A 177 -3.46 4.82 -18.07
C ILE A 177 -3.70 4.61 -19.58
N ASN A 178 -4.43 5.52 -20.22
CA ASN A 178 -4.72 5.48 -21.66
C ASN A 178 -3.65 6.20 -22.51
N ASN A 179 -2.47 6.50 -21.97
CA ASN A 179 -1.39 7.26 -22.62
C ASN A 179 -1.80 8.67 -23.09
N HIS A 180 -2.82 9.27 -22.49
CA HIS A 180 -3.19 10.66 -22.74
C HIS A 180 -2.50 11.58 -21.72
N TYR A 181 -1.54 12.36 -22.22
CA TYR A 181 -0.74 13.32 -21.43
C TYR A 181 -1.23 14.78 -21.56
N ALA A 182 -2.44 15.00 -22.08
CA ALA A 182 -2.98 16.34 -22.33
C ALA A 182 -3.36 17.05 -21.02
N ASN A 183 -3.20 18.38 -20.95
CA ASN A 183 -3.45 19.20 -19.75
C ASN A 183 -4.79 18.90 -19.04
N ILE A 184 -4.77 18.13 -17.96
CA ILE A 184 -5.96 17.73 -17.20
C ILE A 184 -6.18 18.75 -16.09
N ASN A 185 -7.34 19.40 -16.12
CA ASN A 185 -7.78 20.32 -15.09
C ASN A 185 -9.13 19.87 -14.50
N ALA A 186 -9.58 20.57 -13.46
CA ALA A 186 -10.85 20.27 -12.82
C ALA A 186 -12.05 20.38 -13.77
N ASP A 187 -12.00 21.27 -14.76
CA ASP A 187 -13.09 21.48 -15.73
C ASP A 187 -13.26 20.28 -16.66
N LEU A 188 -12.17 19.75 -17.22
CA LEU A 188 -12.18 18.56 -18.07
C LEU A 188 -12.62 17.31 -17.30
N ALA A 189 -12.25 17.21 -16.03
CA ALA A 189 -12.75 16.16 -15.16
C ALA A 189 -14.26 16.31 -14.92
N ALA A 190 -14.72 17.52 -14.60
CA ALA A 190 -16.14 17.80 -14.38
C ALA A 190 -16.98 17.47 -15.63
N GLU A 191 -16.54 17.88 -16.82
CA GLU A 191 -17.21 17.53 -18.09
C GLU A 191 -17.28 16.02 -18.33
N TYR A 192 -16.20 15.29 -18.03
CA TYR A 192 -16.18 13.84 -18.19
C TYR A 192 -17.21 13.17 -17.27
N TRP A 193 -17.24 13.53 -15.98
CA TRP A 193 -18.15 12.93 -15.02
C TRP A 193 -19.61 13.31 -15.29
N ALA A 194 -19.89 14.53 -15.77
CA ALA A 194 -21.24 14.98 -16.14
C ALA A 194 -21.85 14.22 -17.33
N LYS A 195 -21.02 13.55 -18.15
CA LYS A 195 -21.45 12.79 -19.33
C LYS A 195 -21.66 11.29 -19.08
N ILE A 196 -21.26 10.76 -17.92
CA ILE A 196 -21.41 9.32 -17.62
C ILE A 196 -22.86 8.95 -17.32
N ASP A 197 -23.69 9.92 -16.95
CA ASP A 197 -25.11 9.74 -16.64
C ASP A 197 -26.05 10.02 -17.85
N GLN A 198 -25.50 10.11 -19.08
CA GLN A 198 -26.26 10.21 -20.34
C GLN A 198 -26.05 8.96 -21.20
#